data_AF-A0AAJ0UFR5-F1
#
_entry.id   AF-A0AAJ0UFR5-F1
#
_cell.length_a   1.000
_cell.length_b   1.000
_cell.length_c   1.000
_cell.angle_alpha   90.00
_cell.angle_beta   90.00
_cell.angle_gamma   90.00
#
_symmetry.space_group_name_H-M   'P 1'
#
loop_
_entity.id
_entity.type
_entity.pdbx_description
1 polymer ?
#
loop_
_entity_poly.entity_id
_entity_poly.type
_entity_poly.pdbx_seq_one_letter_code
_entity_poly.pdbx_strand_id
1 'polypeptide(L)'
;MRIHSAWPQWLSVPAAPVQYGVGEGAGHGAGNGAGQAGALPVRLLAMVADHGLAARADRRTGDRAPRDCALATSVTEARLDLGRHDAARVDPQAQCFALGPGTRDSRLGPAMDGHQLDRALSVGRQAIERAKLEGVALILAHGEAGAGAQSTNRAWRHLLDGGLVEHPDPDAALIHERHAETLERADPYQALRCLGGFEHAALVGSALAAAQLGLAWRAVGTSAWIASLLALRLNPSARAWLGATPSLRHAQLEAGFCLQYAPCWHHRRPDTASWARSSLSFRKS
;
A
#
# COMPACT_ATOMS: atom_id res chain seq x y z
N MET A 1 -25.50 16.06 -0.01
CA MET A 1 -24.94 16.21 1.35
C MET A 1 -23.70 15.34 1.43
N ARG A 2 -22.48 15.91 1.36
CA ARG A 2 -21.25 15.12 1.50
C ARG A 2 -21.16 14.68 2.95
N ILE A 3 -21.38 13.40 3.20
CA ILE A 3 -21.14 12.81 4.52
C ILE A 3 -19.63 12.83 4.69
N HIS A 4 -19.12 13.76 5.51
CA HIS A 4 -17.75 13.66 5.99
C HIS A 4 -17.70 12.38 6.83
N SER A 5 -17.07 11.34 6.30
CA SER A 5 -16.77 10.17 7.10
C SER A 5 -15.81 10.59 8.22
N ALA A 6 -16.21 10.36 9.47
CA ALA A 6 -15.38 10.62 10.63
C ALA A 6 -14.34 9.50 10.75
N TRP A 7 -13.37 9.48 9.84
CA TRP A 7 -12.17 8.68 10.01
C TRP A 7 -11.23 9.34 11.03
N PRO A 8 -10.40 8.58 11.76
CA PRO A 8 -9.58 9.12 12.84
C PRO A 8 -8.66 10.27 12.37
N GLN A 9 -8.68 11.42 13.06
CA GLN A 9 -7.92 12.61 12.65
C GLN A 9 -6.41 12.36 12.48
N TRP A 10 -5.85 11.39 13.18
CA TRP A 10 -4.43 11.03 13.07
C TRP A 10 -4.03 10.49 11.68
N LEU A 11 -4.98 10.06 10.85
CA LEU A 11 -4.75 9.69 9.45
C LEU A 11 -4.57 10.91 8.53
N SER A 12 -4.72 12.14 9.07
CA SER A 12 -4.56 13.37 8.29
C SER A 12 -3.10 13.56 7.91
N VAL A 13 -2.85 13.67 6.62
CA VAL A 13 -1.56 14.02 6.04
C VAL A 13 -1.54 15.55 5.87
N PRO A 14 -0.55 16.26 6.43
CA PRO A 14 -0.39 17.69 6.21
C PRO A 14 -0.23 17.99 4.72
N ALA A 15 -0.57 19.20 4.30
CA ALA A 15 -0.28 19.62 2.93
C ALA A 15 1.23 19.43 2.68
N ALA A 16 1.57 18.75 1.58
CA ALA A 16 2.96 18.67 1.17
C ALA A 16 3.49 20.12 1.06
N PRO A 17 4.67 20.44 1.61
CA PRO A 17 5.19 21.79 1.54
C PRO A 17 5.18 22.28 0.09
N VAL A 18 4.51 23.42 -0.11
CA VAL A 18 4.43 24.10 -1.40
C VAL A 18 5.86 24.57 -1.70
N GLN A 19 6.55 23.84 -2.57
CA GLN A 19 7.86 24.15 -3.14
C GLN A 19 9.08 23.94 -2.21
N TYR A 20 9.94 22.98 -2.58
CA TYR A 20 11.34 23.36 -2.85
C TYR A 20 11.31 24.12 -4.18
N GLY A 21 11.16 25.44 -4.08
CA GLY A 21 11.23 26.34 -5.22
C GLY A 21 12.66 26.31 -5.72
N VAL A 22 12.82 26.34 -7.03
CA VAL A 22 14.09 26.61 -7.69
C VAL A 22 14.50 28.02 -7.26
N GLY A 23 15.28 28.11 -6.18
CA GLY A 23 15.95 29.34 -5.80
C GLY A 23 17.17 29.50 -6.69
N GLU A 24 17.04 30.25 -7.77
CA GLU A 24 18.17 30.93 -8.37
C GLU A 24 18.82 31.83 -7.31
N GLY A 25 20.13 31.72 -7.13
CA GLY A 25 20.92 32.70 -6.38
C GLY A 25 21.39 32.29 -4.98
N ALA A 26 22.34 31.38 -4.91
CA ALA A 26 23.39 31.42 -3.89
C ALA A 26 24.65 30.79 -4.46
N GLY A 27 25.51 31.61 -5.07
CA GLY A 27 26.81 31.19 -5.57
C GLY A 27 27.64 30.54 -4.45
N HIS A 28 28.03 29.28 -4.64
CA HIS A 28 29.10 28.65 -3.89
C HIS A 28 30.00 27.93 -4.89
N GLY A 29 31.29 28.18 -4.72
CA GLY A 29 32.34 27.91 -5.69
C GLY A 29 32.49 26.44 -6.09
N ALA A 30 33.13 26.29 -7.24
CA ALA A 30 33.59 25.02 -7.79
C ALA A 30 34.52 24.30 -6.79
N GLY A 31 33.94 23.40 -6.01
CA GLY A 31 34.67 22.37 -5.28
C GLY A 31 34.63 21.07 -6.08
N ASN A 32 35.74 20.73 -6.74
CA ASN A 32 35.97 19.42 -7.33
C ASN A 32 35.96 18.36 -6.22
N GLY A 33 34.83 17.70 -6.05
CA GLY A 33 34.68 16.52 -5.22
C GLY A 33 33.61 15.64 -5.83
N ALA A 34 34.00 14.75 -6.74
CA ALA A 34 33.17 13.63 -7.16
C ALA A 34 33.02 12.68 -5.96
N GLY A 35 32.19 13.08 -4.98
CA GLY A 35 31.78 12.22 -3.89
C GLY A 35 31.00 11.05 -4.47
N GLN A 36 31.47 9.82 -4.24
CA GLN A 36 30.71 8.61 -4.53
C GLN A 36 29.31 8.77 -3.91
N ALA A 37 28.29 8.92 -4.77
CA ALA A 37 26.91 8.96 -4.32
C ALA A 37 26.58 7.60 -3.69
N GLY A 38 26.53 7.55 -2.36
CA GLY A 38 26.13 6.36 -1.62
C GLY A 38 24.76 5.87 -2.10
N ALA A 39 24.58 4.55 -2.16
CA ALA A 39 23.32 3.96 -2.58
C ALA A 39 22.16 4.42 -1.69
N LEU A 40 21.02 4.79 -2.31
CA LEU A 40 19.81 5.18 -1.58
C LEU A 40 19.34 4.02 -0.70
N PRO A 41 19.19 4.20 0.63
CA PRO A 41 18.74 3.12 1.50
C PRO A 41 17.27 2.81 1.23
N VAL A 42 16.99 1.58 0.82
CA VAL A 42 15.64 1.11 0.46
C VAL A 42 15.18 0.08 1.49
N ARG A 43 13.88 0.09 1.81
CA ARG A 43 13.23 -0.95 2.61
C ARG A 43 12.17 -1.66 1.77
N LEU A 44 12.30 -2.96 1.61
CA LEU A 44 11.20 -3.83 1.22
C LEU A 44 10.34 -4.10 2.46
N LEU A 45 9.08 -3.65 2.43
CA LEU A 45 8.13 -3.80 3.52
C LEU A 45 7.05 -4.79 3.08
N ALA A 46 7.11 -6.02 3.60
CA ALA A 46 6.18 -7.09 3.29
C ALA A 46 5.18 -7.27 4.43
N MET A 47 3.89 -7.24 4.11
CA MET A 47 2.79 -7.41 5.06
C MET A 47 1.91 -8.57 4.64
N VAL A 48 1.55 -9.43 5.58
CA VAL A 48 0.72 -10.61 5.30
C VAL A 48 -0.40 -10.79 6.31
N ALA A 49 -1.57 -11.18 5.82
CA ALA A 49 -2.73 -11.56 6.60
C ALA A 49 -3.60 -12.55 5.79
N ASP A 50 -4.26 -13.47 6.48
CA ASP A 50 -5.30 -14.29 5.85
C ASP A 50 -6.66 -13.59 5.92
N HIS A 51 -7.54 -13.98 4.99
CA HIS A 51 -8.91 -13.50 4.88
C HIS A 51 -9.89 -14.62 5.18
N GLY A 52 -10.95 -14.33 5.94
CA GLY A 52 -11.97 -15.31 6.36
C GLY A 52 -12.75 -15.98 5.23
N LEU A 53 -12.49 -15.62 3.97
CA LEU A 53 -12.97 -16.30 2.76
C LEU A 53 -12.39 -17.72 2.62
N ALA A 54 -11.23 -17.98 3.23
CA ALA A 54 -10.48 -19.23 3.14
C ALA A 54 -11.21 -20.47 3.67
N ALA A 55 -12.30 -20.32 4.44
CA ALA A 55 -13.10 -21.45 4.89
C ALA A 55 -13.75 -22.24 3.74
N ARG A 56 -13.88 -21.65 2.53
CA ARG A 56 -14.37 -22.33 1.32
C ARG A 56 -13.30 -22.54 0.23
N ALA A 57 -12.19 -21.80 0.26
CA ALA A 57 -11.18 -21.80 -0.80
C ALA A 57 -9.91 -22.55 -0.36
N ASP A 58 -9.55 -23.53 -1.19
CA ASP A 58 -8.39 -24.42 -1.17
C ASP A 58 -7.18 -23.99 -0.31
N ARG A 59 -6.76 -24.88 0.60
CA ARG A 59 -5.56 -24.77 1.47
C ARG A 59 -4.23 -24.75 0.68
N ARG A 60 -4.27 -24.59 -0.65
CA ARG A 60 -3.15 -24.76 -1.58
C ARG A 60 -2.55 -23.45 -2.11
N THR A 61 -3.02 -22.28 -1.70
CA THR A 61 -2.30 -21.02 -1.98
C THR A 61 -1.29 -20.73 -0.87
N GLY A 62 -0.28 -21.60 -0.80
CA GLY A 62 1.00 -21.26 -0.20
C GLY A 62 1.86 -20.67 -1.30
N ASP A 63 1.67 -19.40 -1.64
CA ASP A 63 2.56 -18.78 -2.61
C ASP A 63 3.80 -18.24 -1.90
N ARG A 64 4.94 -18.59 -2.49
CA ARG A 64 6.27 -18.30 -1.95
C ARG A 64 6.47 -16.79 -2.05
N ALA A 65 6.79 -16.14 -0.93
CA ALA A 65 7.60 -14.93 -1.00
C ALA A 65 8.75 -15.23 -1.98
N PRO A 66 9.14 -14.31 -2.88
CA PRO A 66 10.35 -14.50 -3.66
C PRO A 66 11.52 -14.58 -2.67
N ARG A 67 11.89 -15.81 -2.30
CA ARG A 67 12.90 -16.11 -1.26
C ARG A 67 14.32 -15.73 -1.70
N ASP A 68 14.48 -15.44 -2.99
CA ASP A 68 15.78 -15.26 -3.64
C ASP A 68 15.94 -13.87 -4.26
N CYS A 69 15.38 -12.83 -3.63
CA CYS A 69 15.77 -11.46 -3.95
C CYS A 69 17.10 -11.17 -3.24
N ALA A 70 18.21 -11.57 -3.85
CA ALA A 70 19.54 -11.07 -3.54
C ALA A 70 19.58 -9.56 -3.90
N LEU A 71 18.99 -8.74 -3.03
CA LEU A 71 18.92 -7.31 -3.25
C LEU A 71 20.32 -6.70 -3.09
N ALA A 72 20.58 -5.65 -3.85
CA ALA A 72 21.77 -4.83 -3.71
C ALA A 72 22.04 -4.49 -2.23
N THR A 73 23.30 -4.30 -1.86
CA THR A 73 23.81 -4.08 -0.48
C THR A 73 23.14 -2.96 0.33
N SER A 74 22.22 -2.20 -0.25
CA SER A 74 21.49 -1.08 0.37
C SER A 74 19.99 -1.34 0.59
N VAL A 75 19.46 -2.51 0.21
CA VAL A 75 18.06 -2.86 0.48
C VAL A 75 17.96 -3.71 1.74
N THR A 76 17.12 -3.26 2.66
CA THR A 76 16.78 -3.97 3.90
C THR A 76 15.35 -4.51 3.79
N GLU A 77 15.03 -5.57 4.50
CA GLU A 77 13.70 -6.18 4.49
C GLU A 77 13.03 -6.10 5.87
N ALA A 78 11.72 -5.83 5.90
CA ALA A 78 10.89 -5.99 7.08
C ALA A 78 9.63 -6.78 6.71
N ARG A 79 9.46 -7.95 7.36
CA ARG A 79 8.29 -8.82 7.20
C ARG A 79 7.38 -8.70 8.41
N LEU A 80 6.10 -8.49 8.18
CA LEU A 80 5.08 -8.32 9.21
C LEU A 80 3.96 -9.32 9.00
N ASP A 81 3.78 -10.23 9.96
CA ASP A 81 2.61 -11.08 10.05
C ASP A 81 1.54 -10.41 10.90
N LEU A 82 0.40 -10.13 10.27
CA LEU A 82 -0.70 -9.41 10.87
C LEU A 82 -1.80 -10.34 11.37
N GLY A 83 -1.81 -11.60 10.88
CA GLY A 83 -2.85 -12.56 11.22
C GLY A 83 -3.04 -13.63 10.16
N ARG A 84 -2.17 -14.63 10.10
CA ARG A 84 -2.43 -15.90 9.40
C ARG A 84 -3.30 -16.84 10.26
N HIS A 85 -4.13 -17.67 9.63
CA HIS A 85 -4.94 -18.69 10.31
C HIS A 85 -4.08 -19.80 10.90
N ASP A 86 -3.03 -20.21 10.17
CA ASP A 86 -2.12 -21.29 10.55
C ASP A 86 -0.80 -20.71 11.04
N ALA A 87 -0.56 -20.81 12.35
CA ALA A 87 0.66 -20.34 12.98
C ALA A 87 1.92 -21.04 12.44
N ALA A 88 1.81 -22.27 11.92
CA ALA A 88 2.94 -22.99 11.33
C ALA A 88 3.39 -22.39 9.99
N ARG A 89 2.55 -21.55 9.37
CA ARG A 89 2.88 -20.83 8.12
C ARG A 89 3.52 -19.48 8.38
N VAL A 90 3.64 -19.02 9.63
CA VAL A 90 4.27 -17.74 9.96
C VAL A 90 5.78 -17.85 9.69
N ASP A 91 6.34 -16.88 8.97
CA ASP A 91 7.79 -16.80 8.76
C ASP A 91 8.49 -16.50 10.09
N PRO A 92 9.47 -17.30 10.54
CA PRO A 92 10.21 -17.05 11.78
C PRO A 92 10.91 -15.68 11.85
N GLN A 93 11.20 -15.07 10.70
CA GLN A 93 11.82 -13.74 10.60
C GLN A 93 10.79 -12.60 10.62
N ALA A 94 9.49 -12.90 10.56
CA ALA A 94 8.44 -11.89 10.57
C ALA A 94 8.11 -11.39 11.97
N GLN A 95 7.89 -10.08 12.09
CA GLN A 95 7.31 -9.47 13.28
C GLN A 95 5.81 -9.77 13.33
N CYS A 96 5.35 -10.39 14.41
CA CYS A 96 3.96 -10.83 14.57
C CYS A 96 3.15 -9.83 15.38
N PHE A 97 1.98 -9.40 14.87
CA PHE A 97 1.12 -8.40 15.52
C PHE A 97 -0.21 -8.93 16.05
N ALA A 98 -0.55 -10.20 15.74
CA ALA A 98 -1.70 -10.94 16.25
C ALA A 98 -3.00 -10.10 16.27
N LEU A 99 -3.44 -9.61 15.11
CA LEU A 99 -4.68 -8.82 14.98
C LEU A 99 -5.94 -9.70 14.93
N GLY A 100 -5.74 -11.00 14.74
CA GLY A 100 -6.73 -12.07 14.70
C GLY A 100 -6.22 -13.23 13.84
N PRO A 101 -6.84 -14.41 13.90
CA PRO A 101 -6.55 -15.50 12.97
C PRO A 101 -7.21 -15.18 11.63
N GLY A 102 -6.61 -14.28 10.86
CA GLY A 102 -7.22 -13.68 9.66
C GLY A 102 -8.41 -12.75 9.96
N THR A 103 -8.92 -12.11 8.92
CA THR A 103 -10.17 -11.34 9.02
C THR A 103 -11.40 -12.23 9.06
N ARG A 104 -12.57 -11.68 9.41
CA ARG A 104 -13.85 -12.37 9.26
C ARG A 104 -14.23 -12.51 7.79
N ASP A 105 -15.12 -13.46 7.50
CA ASP A 105 -15.67 -13.64 6.16
C ASP A 105 -16.48 -12.41 5.72
N SER A 106 -15.94 -11.67 4.76
CA SER A 106 -16.53 -10.43 4.25
C SER A 106 -17.83 -10.64 3.47
N ARG A 107 -18.15 -11.88 3.07
CA ARG A 107 -19.44 -12.23 2.44
C ARG A 107 -20.58 -12.20 3.46
N LEU A 108 -20.28 -12.38 4.75
CA LEU A 108 -21.27 -12.49 5.81
C LEU A 108 -21.44 -11.16 6.58
N GLY A 109 -20.43 -10.30 6.57
CA GLY A 109 -20.44 -9.04 7.29
C GLY A 109 -19.11 -8.31 7.19
N PRO A 110 -18.83 -7.32 8.06
CA PRO A 110 -17.57 -6.59 8.01
C PRO A 110 -16.37 -7.48 8.34
N ALA A 111 -15.36 -7.47 7.46
CA ALA A 111 -14.11 -8.23 7.62
C ALA A 111 -13.40 -7.91 8.94
N MET A 112 -13.42 -6.65 9.36
CA MET A 112 -12.79 -6.15 10.58
C MET A 112 -13.80 -5.40 11.46
N ASP A 113 -13.61 -5.44 12.77
CA ASP A 113 -14.21 -4.42 13.64
C ASP A 113 -13.35 -3.14 13.65
N GLY A 114 -13.84 -2.10 14.31
CA GLY A 114 -13.14 -0.81 14.36
C GLY A 114 -11.77 -0.91 15.03
N HIS A 115 -11.66 -1.67 16.12
CA HIS A 115 -10.42 -1.83 16.87
C HIS A 115 -9.36 -2.59 16.06
N GLN A 116 -9.76 -3.66 15.36
CA GLN A 116 -8.88 -4.39 14.46
C GLN A 116 -8.37 -3.52 13.31
N LEU A 117 -9.24 -2.69 12.71
CA LEU A 117 -8.86 -1.75 11.67
C LEU A 117 -7.85 -0.70 12.19
N ASP A 118 -8.14 -0.08 13.34
CA ASP A 118 -7.26 0.92 13.95
C ASP A 118 -5.88 0.34 14.30
N ARG A 119 -5.86 -0.88 14.85
CA ARG A 119 -4.61 -1.59 15.13
C ARG A 119 -3.84 -1.90 13.85
N ALA A 120 -4.48 -2.41 12.80
CA ALA A 120 -3.82 -2.71 11.53
C ALA A 120 -3.20 -1.44 10.89
N LEU A 121 -3.97 -0.35 10.82
CA LEU A 121 -3.47 0.96 10.36
C LEU A 121 -2.25 1.41 11.18
N SER A 122 -2.32 1.26 12.50
CA SER A 122 -1.24 1.65 13.42
C SER A 122 0.03 0.81 13.22
N VAL A 123 -0.09 -0.50 12.96
CA VAL A 123 1.07 -1.36 12.66
C VAL A 123 1.80 -0.87 11.42
N GLY A 124 1.05 -0.52 10.36
CA GLY A 124 1.59 0.08 9.15
C GLY A 124 2.34 1.38 9.41
N ARG A 125 1.74 2.27 10.20
CA ARG A 125 2.37 3.53 10.62
C ARG A 125 3.68 3.31 11.37
N GLN A 126 3.68 2.43 12.37
CA GLN A 126 4.86 2.12 13.18
C GLN A 126 6.00 1.54 12.34
N ALA A 127 5.70 0.75 11.30
CA ALA A 127 6.71 0.24 10.40
C ALA A 127 7.45 1.37 9.66
N ILE A 128 6.74 2.43 9.28
CA ILE A 128 7.31 3.61 8.63
C ILE A 128 8.10 4.47 9.61
N GLU A 129 7.57 4.68 10.81
CA GLU A 129 8.27 5.41 11.87
C GLU A 129 9.64 4.76 12.17
N ARG A 130 9.69 3.43 12.27
CA ARG A 130 10.95 2.68 12.41
C ARG A 130 11.87 2.87 11.20
N ALA A 131 11.36 2.69 9.98
CA ALA A 131 12.17 2.85 8.77
C ALA A 131 12.76 4.28 8.66
N LYS A 132 12.00 5.31 9.04
CA LYS A 132 12.47 6.69 9.06
C LYS A 132 13.61 6.90 10.05
N LEU A 133 13.51 6.34 11.26
CA LEU A 133 14.57 6.39 12.28
C LEU A 133 15.83 5.67 11.82
N GLU A 134 15.67 4.59 11.05
CA GLU A 134 16.76 3.82 10.45
C GLU A 134 17.38 4.50 9.21
N GLY A 135 16.93 5.71 8.85
CA GLY A 135 17.48 6.48 7.73
C GLY A 135 17.06 5.97 6.34
N VAL A 136 16.03 5.14 6.24
CA VAL A 136 15.49 4.68 4.96
C VAL A 136 14.98 5.88 4.16
N ALA A 137 15.24 5.87 2.85
CA ALA A 137 14.83 6.92 1.92
C ALA A 137 13.64 6.52 1.04
N LEU A 138 13.45 5.22 0.80
CA LEU A 138 12.39 4.66 -0.05
C LEU A 138 11.80 3.38 0.54
N ILE A 139 10.48 3.31 0.61
CA ILE A 139 9.73 2.10 0.91
C ILE A 139 9.21 1.48 -0.38
N LEU A 140 9.54 0.20 -0.60
CA LEU A 140 8.86 -0.67 -1.54
C LEU A 140 7.89 -1.55 -0.73
N ALA A 141 6.60 -1.24 -0.80
CA ALA A 141 5.59 -1.89 0.00
C ALA A 141 4.89 -2.99 -0.78
N HIS A 142 4.77 -4.16 -0.17
CA HIS A 142 4.18 -5.36 -0.75
C HIS A 142 3.20 -6.01 0.22
N GLY A 143 2.04 -6.41 -0.29
CA GLY A 143 1.13 -7.30 0.42
C GLY A 143 1.31 -8.72 -0.10
N GLU A 144 1.80 -9.63 0.75
CA GLU A 144 1.90 -11.04 0.39
C GLU A 144 0.52 -11.68 0.34
N ALA A 145 0.33 -12.63 -0.58
CA ALA A 145 -0.93 -13.32 -0.76
C ALA A 145 -1.18 -14.30 0.41
N GLY A 146 -1.97 -13.87 1.39
CA GLY A 146 -2.62 -14.78 2.34
C GLY A 146 -3.82 -15.49 1.74
N ALA A 147 -4.35 -16.48 2.47
CA ALA A 147 -5.53 -17.22 2.07
C ALA A 147 -6.73 -16.26 1.85
N GLY A 148 -7.46 -16.43 0.75
CA GLY A 148 -8.60 -15.57 0.38
C GLY A 148 -8.25 -14.16 -0.15
N ALA A 149 -6.98 -13.74 -0.10
CA ALA A 149 -6.57 -12.39 -0.53
C ALA A 149 -6.85 -12.12 -2.02
N GLN A 150 -6.84 -13.14 -2.87
CA GLN A 150 -7.13 -12.96 -4.31
C GLN A 150 -8.57 -12.52 -4.57
N SER A 151 -9.55 -13.14 -3.93
CA SER A 151 -10.97 -12.79 -4.09
C SER A 151 -11.27 -11.41 -3.49
N THR A 152 -10.70 -11.11 -2.31
CA THR A 152 -10.71 -9.75 -1.74
C THR A 152 -10.12 -8.72 -2.70
N ASN A 153 -8.96 -9.00 -3.29
CA ASN A 153 -8.31 -8.11 -4.27
C ASN A 153 -9.17 -7.92 -5.52
N ARG A 154 -9.86 -8.96 -6.00
CA ARG A 154 -10.79 -8.84 -7.13
C ARG A 154 -11.98 -7.95 -6.80
N ALA A 155 -12.55 -8.08 -5.60
CA ALA A 155 -13.61 -7.18 -5.13
C ALA A 155 -13.11 -5.72 -5.12
N TRP A 156 -11.94 -5.46 -4.55
CA TRP A 156 -11.35 -4.11 -4.55
C TRP A 156 -11.14 -3.54 -5.94
N ARG A 157 -10.62 -4.33 -6.88
CA ARG A 157 -10.35 -3.85 -8.23
C ARG A 157 -11.61 -3.41 -8.95
N HIS A 158 -12.69 -4.19 -8.85
CA HIS A 158 -13.96 -3.78 -9.45
C HIS A 158 -14.42 -2.43 -8.90
N LEU A 159 -14.32 -2.22 -7.59
CA LEU A 159 -14.67 -0.95 -6.96
C LEU A 159 -13.77 0.22 -7.41
N LEU A 160 -12.47 -0.05 -7.53
CA LEU A 160 -11.46 0.98 -7.76
C LEU A 160 -11.32 1.35 -9.24
N ASP A 161 -11.51 0.38 -10.14
CA ASP A 161 -11.48 0.54 -11.59
C ASP A 161 -12.86 0.95 -12.17
N GLY A 162 -13.84 1.27 -11.31
CA GLY A 162 -15.15 1.79 -11.74
C GLY A 162 -16.02 0.76 -12.46
N GLY A 163 -15.92 -0.52 -12.07
CA GLY A 163 -16.73 -1.60 -12.61
C GLY A 163 -16.28 -2.13 -13.98
N LEU A 164 -15.19 -1.60 -14.55
CA LEU A 164 -14.68 -1.99 -15.87
C LEU A 164 -14.14 -3.44 -15.92
N VAL A 165 -13.96 -4.07 -14.76
CA VAL A 165 -13.57 -5.47 -14.64
C VAL A 165 -14.77 -6.22 -14.10
N GLU A 166 -15.38 -7.10 -14.91
CA GLU A 166 -16.43 -8.01 -14.42
C GLU A 166 -15.92 -8.83 -13.23
N HIS A 167 -16.85 -9.37 -12.43
CA HIS A 167 -16.55 -10.29 -11.33
C HIS A 167 -16.61 -11.76 -11.79
N PRO A 168 -15.56 -12.34 -12.40
CA PRO A 168 -15.55 -13.78 -12.67
C PRO A 168 -15.41 -14.60 -11.38
N ASP A 169 -15.16 -13.95 -10.24
CA ASP A 169 -14.99 -14.57 -8.93
C ASP A 169 -16.30 -14.43 -8.12
N PRO A 170 -16.98 -15.55 -7.79
CA PRO A 170 -18.24 -15.52 -7.06
C PRO A 170 -18.14 -14.90 -5.67
N ASP A 171 -17.01 -15.09 -4.99
CA ASP A 171 -16.79 -14.52 -3.66
C ASP A 171 -16.65 -12.99 -3.75
N ALA A 172 -15.97 -12.48 -4.77
CA ALA A 172 -15.89 -11.05 -5.03
C ALA A 172 -17.28 -10.43 -5.31
N ALA A 173 -18.14 -11.10 -6.08
CA ALA A 173 -19.50 -10.64 -6.33
C ALA A 173 -20.33 -10.59 -5.03
N LEU A 174 -20.26 -11.63 -4.20
CA LEU A 174 -20.96 -11.68 -2.90
C LEU A 174 -20.47 -10.60 -1.93
N ILE A 175 -19.18 -10.29 -1.92
CA ILE A 175 -18.63 -9.18 -1.12
C ILE A 175 -19.25 -7.85 -1.54
N HIS A 176 -19.36 -7.60 -2.85
CA HIS A 176 -19.98 -6.37 -3.36
C HIS A 176 -21.44 -6.26 -2.99
N GLU A 177 -22.22 -7.33 -3.21
CA GLU A 177 -23.62 -7.39 -2.83
C GLU A 177 -23.80 -7.14 -1.33
N ARG A 178 -22.99 -7.80 -0.48
CA ARG A 178 -23.05 -7.68 0.97
C ARG A 178 -22.80 -6.27 1.49
N HIS A 179 -21.97 -5.50 0.78
CA HIS A 179 -21.51 -4.18 1.21
C HIS A 179 -21.97 -3.04 0.31
N ALA A 180 -22.93 -3.27 -0.58
CA ALA A 180 -23.39 -2.31 -1.59
C ALA A 180 -23.67 -0.92 -0.99
N GLU A 181 -24.40 -0.85 0.13
CA GLU A 181 -24.69 0.42 0.82
C GLU A 181 -23.43 1.16 1.28
N THR A 182 -22.41 0.44 1.76
CA THR A 182 -21.13 1.04 2.17
C THR A 182 -20.39 1.59 0.96
N LEU A 183 -20.44 0.87 -0.16
CA LEU A 183 -19.79 1.23 -1.41
C LEU A 183 -20.47 2.42 -2.09
N GLU A 184 -21.80 2.49 -2.09
CA GLU A 184 -22.59 3.61 -2.60
C GLU A 184 -22.29 4.91 -1.86
N ARG A 185 -22.07 4.82 -0.54
CA ARG A 185 -21.66 5.98 0.27
C ARG A 185 -20.25 6.47 -0.03
N ALA A 186 -19.46 5.69 -0.79
CA ALA A 186 -18.10 5.98 -1.20
C ALA A 186 -17.16 6.36 -0.02
N ASP A 187 -17.40 5.78 1.16
CA ASP A 187 -16.56 6.01 2.33
C ASP A 187 -15.36 5.02 2.33
N PRO A 188 -14.14 5.48 2.00
CA PRO A 188 -12.99 4.60 1.88
C PRO A 188 -12.60 3.93 3.21
N TYR A 189 -12.89 4.56 4.35
CA TYR A 189 -12.58 4.00 5.67
C TYR A 189 -13.50 2.83 6.00
N GLN A 190 -14.81 3.00 5.78
CA GLN A 190 -15.78 1.93 5.98
C GLN A 190 -15.63 0.83 4.93
N ALA A 191 -15.35 1.16 3.67
CA ALA A 191 -15.05 0.17 2.65
C ALA A 191 -13.82 -0.66 3.06
N LEU A 192 -12.75 -0.03 3.58
CA LEU A 192 -11.57 -0.74 4.07
C LEU A 192 -11.91 -1.69 5.23
N ARG A 193 -12.74 -1.25 6.18
CA ARG A 193 -13.23 -2.08 7.29
C ARG A 193 -14.03 -3.29 6.83
N CYS A 194 -14.87 -3.10 5.83
CA CYS A 194 -15.85 -4.08 5.39
C CYS A 194 -15.27 -5.10 4.41
N LEU A 195 -14.48 -4.65 3.43
CA LEU A 195 -13.96 -5.48 2.34
C LEU A 195 -12.49 -5.88 2.53
N GLY A 196 -11.70 -5.09 3.26
CA GLY A 196 -10.24 -5.26 3.34
C GLY A 196 -9.77 -6.40 4.22
N GLY A 197 -8.48 -6.73 4.09
CA GLY A 197 -7.75 -7.53 5.05
C GLY A 197 -6.87 -6.67 5.96
N PHE A 198 -6.25 -7.29 6.97
CA PHE A 198 -5.32 -6.57 7.85
C PHE A 198 -4.12 -6.00 7.10
N GLU A 199 -3.64 -6.72 6.06
CA GLU A 199 -2.54 -6.26 5.21
C GLU A 199 -2.93 -5.03 4.40
N HIS A 200 -4.16 -4.96 3.88
CA HIS A 200 -4.66 -3.76 3.22
C HIS A 200 -4.65 -2.57 4.17
N ALA A 201 -5.19 -2.75 5.38
CA ALA A 201 -5.25 -1.70 6.38
C ALA A 201 -3.86 -1.24 6.83
N ALA A 202 -2.94 -2.16 7.10
CA ALA A 202 -1.56 -1.82 7.44
C ALA A 202 -0.84 -1.14 6.27
N LEU A 203 -1.04 -1.57 5.03
CA LEU A 203 -0.46 -0.90 3.86
C LEU A 203 -0.99 0.54 3.72
N VAL A 204 -2.29 0.77 3.93
CA VAL A 204 -2.89 2.12 3.95
C VAL A 204 -2.27 2.98 5.05
N GLY A 205 -2.14 2.44 6.27
CA GLY A 205 -1.50 3.13 7.38
C GLY A 205 -0.05 3.49 7.08
N SER A 206 0.69 2.59 6.42
CA SER A 206 2.07 2.84 5.99
C SER A 206 2.16 3.92 4.91
N ALA A 207 1.25 3.93 3.92
CA ALA A 207 1.24 4.93 2.86
C ALA A 207 0.97 6.33 3.42
N LEU A 208 0.00 6.46 4.33
CA LEU A 208 -0.34 7.73 4.98
C LEU A 208 0.78 8.21 5.91
N ALA A 209 1.36 7.32 6.72
CA ALA A 209 2.48 7.66 7.60
C ALA A 209 3.73 8.07 6.80
N ALA A 210 4.00 7.41 5.67
CA ALA A 210 5.09 7.79 4.79
C ALA A 210 4.89 9.21 4.26
N ALA A 211 3.66 9.55 3.88
CA ALA A 211 3.34 10.90 3.46
C ALA A 211 3.45 11.94 4.60
N GLN A 212 3.07 11.59 5.82
CA GLN A 212 3.20 12.45 7.00
C GLN A 212 4.67 12.72 7.35
N LEU A 213 5.54 11.72 7.21
CA LEU A 213 6.96 11.76 7.61
C LEU A 213 7.91 12.14 6.48
N GLY A 214 7.35 12.46 5.32
CA GLY A 214 8.09 12.80 4.12
C GLY A 214 9.03 11.69 3.66
N LEU A 215 8.50 10.47 3.56
CA LEU A 215 9.21 9.29 3.07
C LEU A 215 8.57 8.82 1.75
N ALA A 216 9.41 8.53 0.75
CA ALA A 216 8.91 7.99 -0.51
C ALA A 216 8.37 6.57 -0.30
N TRP A 217 7.19 6.29 -0.87
CA TRP A 217 6.53 5.00 -0.75
C TRP A 217 6.04 4.54 -2.13
N ARG A 218 6.24 3.27 -2.45
CA ARG A 218 5.87 2.69 -3.75
C ARG A 218 5.15 1.37 -3.55
N ALA A 219 4.05 1.21 -4.26
CA ALA A 219 3.29 -0.02 -4.29
C ALA A 219 3.97 -1.06 -5.19
N VAL A 220 4.14 -2.27 -4.65
CA VAL A 220 4.62 -3.45 -5.36
C VAL A 220 3.56 -4.55 -5.25
N GLY A 221 2.87 -4.83 -6.36
CA GLY A 221 1.78 -5.79 -6.42
C GLY A 221 0.39 -5.22 -6.10
N THR A 222 -0.63 -6.08 -6.18
CA THR A 222 -2.05 -5.69 -6.18
C THR A 222 -2.52 -5.09 -4.85
N SER A 223 -2.22 -5.73 -3.71
CA SER A 223 -2.70 -5.25 -2.40
C SER A 223 -2.11 -3.88 -2.04
N ALA A 224 -0.83 -3.66 -2.33
CA ALA A 224 -0.19 -2.36 -2.13
C ALA A 224 -0.74 -1.29 -3.10
N TRP A 225 -1.05 -1.68 -4.34
CA TRP A 225 -1.71 -0.78 -5.29
C TRP A 225 -3.10 -0.35 -4.80
N ILE A 226 -3.92 -1.30 -4.33
CA ILE A 226 -5.23 -1.03 -3.68
C ILE A 226 -5.04 -0.05 -2.50
N ALA A 227 -4.09 -0.34 -1.62
CA ALA A 227 -3.79 0.50 -0.46
C ALA A 227 -3.38 1.93 -0.86
N SER A 228 -2.60 2.09 -1.92
CA SER A 228 -2.22 3.41 -2.43
C SER A 228 -3.43 4.23 -2.90
N LEU A 229 -4.39 3.59 -3.57
CA LEU A 229 -5.64 4.22 -4.02
C LEU A 229 -6.53 4.60 -2.84
N LEU A 230 -6.64 3.72 -1.84
CA LEU A 230 -7.38 3.99 -0.61
C LEU A 230 -6.77 5.14 0.19
N ALA A 231 -5.44 5.16 0.33
CA ALA A 231 -4.73 6.26 0.97
C ALA A 231 -4.99 7.59 0.25
N LEU A 232 -5.05 7.62 -1.08
CA LEU A 232 -5.37 8.83 -1.85
C LEU A 232 -6.83 9.26 -1.74
N ARG A 233 -7.76 8.31 -1.59
CA ARG A 233 -9.18 8.62 -1.33
C ARG A 233 -9.39 9.17 0.08
N LEU A 234 -8.65 8.66 1.07
CA LEU A 234 -8.65 9.18 2.45
C LEU A 234 -7.96 10.54 2.53
N ASN A 235 -6.79 10.66 1.91
CA ASN A 235 -6.02 11.88 1.91
C ASN A 235 -5.30 12.15 0.57
N PRO A 236 -5.85 13.04 -0.27
CA PRO A 236 -5.26 13.37 -1.57
C PRO A 236 -3.86 13.98 -1.50
N SER A 237 -3.45 14.59 -0.38
CA SER A 237 -2.11 15.20 -0.23
C SER A 237 -1.00 14.15 -0.20
N ALA A 238 -1.32 12.88 0.09
CA ALA A 238 -0.38 11.77 0.05
C ALA A 238 0.24 11.55 -1.35
N ARG A 239 -0.41 12.05 -2.41
CA ARG A 239 0.04 11.90 -3.81
C ARG A 239 1.50 12.27 -4.04
N ALA A 240 2.00 13.32 -3.38
CA ALA A 240 3.39 13.76 -3.55
C ALA A 240 4.42 12.68 -3.14
N TRP A 241 4.06 11.79 -2.22
CA TRP A 241 4.95 10.80 -1.63
C TRP A 241 4.79 9.40 -2.24
N LEU A 242 3.55 9.05 -2.61
CA LEU A 242 3.24 7.79 -3.28
C LEU A 242 3.70 7.78 -4.75
N GLY A 243 3.96 8.97 -5.32
CA GLY A 243 4.21 9.16 -6.74
C GLY A 243 2.92 9.21 -7.55
N ALA A 244 3.04 9.26 -8.88
CA ALA A 244 1.86 9.02 -9.71
C ALA A 244 1.37 7.61 -9.47
N THR A 245 0.07 7.47 -9.22
CA THR A 245 -0.57 6.17 -9.04
C THR A 245 -0.24 5.30 -10.25
N PRO A 246 0.59 4.26 -10.10
CA PRO A 246 0.94 3.42 -11.23
C PRO A 246 -0.34 2.73 -11.72
N SER A 247 -0.47 2.50 -13.03
CA SER A 247 -1.49 1.54 -13.46
C SER A 247 -1.17 0.20 -12.80
N LEU A 248 -2.18 -0.59 -12.49
CA LEU A 248 -1.96 -1.89 -11.86
C LEU A 248 -0.92 -2.72 -12.63
N ARG A 249 -0.95 -2.70 -13.97
CA ARG A 249 0.05 -3.40 -14.79
C ARG A 249 1.47 -2.97 -14.42
N HIS A 250 1.70 -1.68 -14.19
CA HIS A 250 3.00 -1.20 -13.70
C HIS A 250 3.27 -1.67 -12.26
N ALA A 251 2.31 -1.59 -11.33
CA ALA A 251 2.52 -2.10 -9.97
C ALA A 251 2.86 -3.61 -9.92
N GLN A 252 2.33 -4.39 -10.87
CA GLN A 252 2.64 -5.81 -11.05
C GLN A 252 3.98 -6.05 -11.75
N LEU A 253 4.33 -5.24 -12.75
CA LEU A 253 5.63 -5.32 -13.45
C LEU A 253 6.79 -4.81 -12.58
N GLU A 254 6.57 -3.80 -11.74
CA GLU A 254 7.53 -3.32 -10.74
C GLU A 254 7.86 -4.41 -9.71
N ALA A 255 6.93 -5.32 -9.43
CA ALA A 255 7.23 -6.53 -8.66
C ALA A 255 8.22 -7.45 -9.39
N GLY A 256 8.23 -7.48 -10.72
CA GLY A 256 9.28 -8.16 -11.48
C GLY A 256 10.59 -7.35 -11.59
N PHE A 257 10.47 -6.03 -11.78
CA PHE A 257 11.59 -5.15 -12.14
C PHE A 257 12.43 -4.69 -10.94
N CYS A 258 11.80 -4.25 -9.84
CA CYS A 258 12.51 -3.88 -8.60
C CYS A 258 13.21 -5.08 -7.96
N LEU A 259 12.71 -6.30 -8.18
CA LEU A 259 13.30 -7.55 -7.68
C LEU A 259 14.47 -8.06 -8.54
N GLN A 260 14.65 -7.54 -9.76
CA GLN A 260 15.68 -8.01 -10.70
C GLN A 260 16.78 -6.96 -10.98
N TYR A 261 16.52 -5.65 -10.79
CA TYR A 261 17.45 -4.57 -11.20
C TYR A 261 17.51 -3.37 -10.24
N ALA A 262 17.84 -3.60 -8.96
CA ALA A 262 18.10 -2.52 -7.99
C ALA A 262 19.18 -1.44 -8.35
N PRO A 263 20.08 -1.52 -9.37
CA PRO A 263 21.07 -0.46 -9.60
C PRO A 263 20.63 0.75 -10.45
N CYS A 264 19.46 0.73 -11.13
CA CYS A 264 19.15 1.76 -12.14
C CYS A 264 18.36 2.99 -11.63
N TRP A 265 18.08 3.09 -10.33
CA TRP A 265 17.50 4.29 -9.70
C TRP A 265 18.55 5.40 -9.51
N HIS A 266 19.24 5.80 -10.59
CA HIS A 266 20.09 6.97 -10.60
C HIS A 266 19.38 8.17 -11.28
N HIS A 267 19.29 9.26 -10.52
CA HIS A 267 19.07 10.63 -10.99
C HIS A 267 17.82 10.92 -11.83
N ARG A 268 16.64 10.90 -11.20
CA ARG A 268 15.60 11.87 -11.57
C ARG A 268 14.71 12.23 -10.38
N ARG A 269 15.01 13.37 -9.74
CA ARG A 269 14.01 14.06 -8.92
C ARG A 269 12.81 14.34 -9.83
N PRO A 270 11.56 14.09 -9.38
CA PRO A 270 10.39 14.22 -10.25
C PRO A 270 10.22 15.68 -10.66
N ASP A 271 10.47 15.95 -11.94
CA ASP A 271 10.16 17.21 -12.57
C ASP A 271 8.64 17.28 -12.74
N THR A 272 7.99 18.19 -12.03
CA THR A 272 6.52 18.28 -11.91
C THR A 272 5.83 18.60 -13.25
N ALA A 273 6.58 19.02 -14.27
CA ALA A 273 6.07 19.45 -15.57
C ALA A 273 5.75 18.30 -16.56
N SER A 274 6.27 17.08 -16.37
CA SER A 274 6.01 15.96 -17.31
C SER A 274 4.73 15.18 -16.98
N TRP A 275 4.26 15.23 -15.73
CA TRP A 275 3.08 14.50 -15.24
C TRP A 275 1.74 15.18 -15.53
N ALA A 276 1.75 16.45 -15.95
CA ALA A 276 0.54 17.19 -16.29
C ALA A 276 -0.09 16.79 -17.65
N ARG A 277 0.60 15.98 -18.47
CA ARG A 277 0.16 15.66 -19.83
C ARG A 277 -0.62 14.34 -19.99
N SER A 278 -0.80 13.57 -18.93
CA SER A 278 -1.58 12.31 -18.94
C SER A 278 -2.82 12.35 -18.03
N SER A 279 -3.45 13.52 -17.94
CA SER A 279 -4.80 13.64 -17.36
C SER A 279 -5.83 13.05 -18.32
N LEU A 280 -6.19 11.78 -18.11
CA LEU A 280 -7.48 11.26 -18.57
C LEU A 280 -8.58 12.15 -17.99
N SER A 281 -9.31 12.80 -18.88
CA SER A 281 -10.45 13.66 -18.54
C SER A 281 -11.47 12.87 -17.72
N PHE A 282 -11.63 13.24 -16.44
CA PHE A 282 -12.84 12.92 -15.70
C PHE A 282 -13.99 13.71 -16.33
N ARG A 283 -14.73 13.11 -17.26
CA ARG A 283 -16.02 13.67 -17.68
C ARG A 283 -16.98 13.54 -16.51
N LYS A 284 -17.42 14.68 -16.01
CA LYS A 284 -18.67 14.78 -15.26
C LYS A 284 -19.79 14.43 -16.22
N SER A 285 -20.53 13.37 -15.93
CA SER A 285 -21.92 13.17 -16.33
C SER A 285 -22.64 12.60 -15.12
#